data_AF-A0A562SSD3-F1
#
_entry.id   AF-A0A562SSD3-F1
#
_cell.length_a   1.000
_cell.length_b   1.000
_cell.length_c   1.000
_cell.angle_alpha   90.00
_cell.angle_beta   90.00
_cell.angle_gamma   90.00
#
_symmetry.space_group_name_H-M   'P 1'
#
loop_
_entity.id
_entity.type
_entity.pdbx_description
1 polymer ?
#
loop_
_entity_poly.entity_id
_entity_poly.type
_entity_poly.pdbx_seq_one_letter_code
_entity_poly.pdbx_strand_id
1 'polypeptide(L)' 'MQDLINRLMEKGLTEQQAYAAIDVIKTFAKEKFPIFGGAIDKLFDKYGPKDDDDFLD' A
#
# COMPACT_ATOMS: atom_id res chain seq x y z
N MET A 1 -6.85 0.31 4.25
CA MET A 1 -5.45 0.76 4.40
C MET A 1 -5.32 1.97 5.33
N GLN A 2 -6.35 2.79 5.51
CA GLN A 2 -6.27 3.99 6.34
C GLN A 2 -5.76 3.77 7.78
N ASP A 3 -6.17 2.69 8.45
CA ASP A 3 -5.65 2.36 9.79
C ASP A 3 -4.12 2.13 9.80
N LEU A 4 -3.58 1.50 8.75
CA LEU A 4 -2.13 1.31 8.61
C LEU A 4 -1.41 2.64 8.38
N ILE A 5 -1.95 3.50 7.52
CA ILE A 5 -1.39 4.83 7.24
C ILE A 5 -1.33 5.65 8.53
N ASN A 6 -2.42 5.67 9.30
CA ASN A 6 -2.47 6.36 10.59
C ASN A 6 -1.41 5.83 11.55
N ARG A 7 -1.26 4.51 11.68
CA ARG A 7 -0.21 3.88 12.52
C ARG A 7 1.20 4.24 12.07
N LEU A 8 1.44 4.37 10.77
CA LEU A 8 2.74 4.79 10.23
C LEU A 8 3.02 6.26 10.53
N MET A 9 2.02 7.13 10.39
CA MET A 9 2.14 8.54 10.74
C MET A 9 2.34 8.77 12.23
N GLU A 10 1.70 7.97 13.10
CA GLU A 10 1.95 7.97 14.55
C GLU A 10 3.41 7.62 14.91
N LYS A 11 4.15 6.98 14.00
CA LYS A 11 5.59 6.72 14.13
C LYS A 11 6.47 7.83 13.55
N GLY A 12 5.88 8.95 13.15
CA GLY A 12 6.59 10.14 12.69
C GLY A 12 6.79 10.23 11.17
N LEU A 13 6.13 9.36 10.40
CA LEU A 13 6.13 9.48 8.93
C LEU A 13 5.13 10.56 8.50
N THR A 14 5.45 11.28 7.43
CA THR A 14 4.43 12.06 6.72
C THR A 14 3.46 11.10 6.01
N GLU A 15 2.28 11.59 5.64
CA GLU A 15 1.31 10.81 4.88
C GLU A 15 1.91 10.25 3.57
N GLN A 16 2.65 11.07 2.82
CA GLN A 16 3.36 10.63 1.62
C GLN A 16 4.40 9.53 1.91
N GLN A 17 5.15 9.64 3.01
CA GLN A 17 6.10 8.62 3.42
C GLN A 17 5.39 7.32 3.82
N ALA A 18 4.21 7.40 4.44
CA ALA A 18 3.42 6.22 4.79
C ALA A 18 2.94 5.48 3.54
N TYR A 19 2.44 6.19 2.53
CA TYR A 19 2.09 5.59 1.23
C TYR A 19 3.30 4.94 0.57
N ALA A 20 4.44 5.63 0.51
CA ALA A 20 5.67 5.09 -0.07
C ALA A 20 6.16 3.83 0.69
N ALA A 21 6.09 3.83 2.03
CA ALA A 21 6.49 2.66 2.82
C ALA A 21 5.61 1.44 2.51
N ILE A 22 4.31 1.64 2.35
CA ILE A 22 3.35 0.60 2.00
C ILE A 22 3.67 0.02 0.62
N ASP A 23 4.00 0.86 -0.36
CA ASP A 23 4.37 0.41 -1.71
C ASP A 23 5.69 -0.40 -1.73
N VAL A 24 6.69 0.05 -0.97
CA VAL A 24 7.94 -0.71 -0.77
C VAL A 24 7.66 -2.09 -0.17
N ILE A 25 6.77 -2.17 0.83
CA ILE A 25 6.38 -3.44 1.46
C ILE A 25 5.64 -4.34 0.47
N LYS A 26 4.69 -3.80 -0.31
CA LYS A 26 3.97 -4.54 -1.37
C LYS A 26 4.97 -5.16 -2.34
N THR A 27 5.88 -4.34 -2.86
CA THR A 27 6.89 -4.76 -3.85
C THR A 27 7.81 -5.82 -3.28
N PHE A 28 8.37 -5.58 -2.09
CA PHE A 28 9.23 -6.53 -1.39
C PHE A 28 8.52 -7.87 -1.12
N ALA A 29 7.26 -7.84 -0.67
CA ALA A 29 6.49 -9.05 -0.40
C ALA A 29 6.25 -9.87 -1.69
N LYS A 30 5.95 -9.22 -2.81
CA LYS A 30 5.79 -9.90 -4.12
C LYS A 30 7.10 -10.53 -4.59
N GLU A 31 8.23 -9.86 -4.41
CA GLU A 31 9.55 -10.38 -4.78
C GLU A 31 9.94 -11.61 -3.95
N LYS A 32 9.70 -11.56 -2.63
CA LYS A 32 10.08 -12.66 -1.71
C LYS A 32 9.10 -13.83 -1.75
N PHE A 33 7.83 -13.56 -2.05
CA PHE A 33 6.77 -14.56 -2.05
C PHE A 33 5.97 -14.53 -3.35
N PRO A 34 6.58 -14.84 -4.51
CA PRO A 34 5.97 -14.67 -5.81
C PRO A 34 4.71 -15.53 -6.02
N ILE A 35 4.63 -16.70 -5.36
CA ILE A 35 3.44 -17.57 -5.38
C ILE A 35 2.19 -16.86 -4.84
N PHE A 36 2.38 -15.88 -3.95
CA PHE A 36 1.29 -15.07 -3.39
C PHE A 36 1.10 -13.72 -4.10
N GLY A 37 1.85 -13.43 -5.17
CA GLY A 37 1.84 -12.13 -5.85
C GLY A 37 0.43 -11.66 -6.23
N GLY A 38 -0.37 -12.53 -6.87
CA GLY A 38 -1.75 -12.19 -7.24
C GLY A 38 -2.70 -12.02 -6.06
N ALA A 39 -2.44 -12.67 -4.92
CA ALA A 39 -3.24 -12.47 -3.70
C ALA A 39 -2.88 -11.15 -3.00
N ILE A 40 -1.59 -10.79 -3.03
CA ILE A 40 -1.09 -9.49 -2.54
C ILE A 40 -1.71 -8.38 -3.39
N ASP A 41 -1.70 -8.49 -4.72
CA ASP A 41 -2.32 -7.49 -5.61
C ASP A 41 -3.81 -7.29 -5.27
N LYS A 42 -4.61 -8.35 -5.17
CA LYS A 42 -6.03 -8.26 -4.78
C LYS A 42 -6.25 -7.59 -3.42
N LEU A 43 -5.36 -7.82 -2.45
CA LEU A 43 -5.46 -7.20 -1.13
C LEU A 43 -5.22 -5.69 -1.22
N PHE A 44 -4.22 -5.28 -2.01
CA PHE A 44 -3.94 -3.87 -2.25
C PHE A 44 -5.01 -3.18 -3.09
N ASP A 45 -5.56 -3.83 -4.11
CA ASP A 45 -6.66 -3.25 -4.91
C ASP A 45 -7.93 -3.03 -4.06
N LYS A 46 -8.21 -3.94 -3.13
CA LYS A 46 -9.43 -3.87 -2.29
C LYS A 46 -9.32 -2.87 -1.17
N TYR A 47 -8.13 -2.74 -0.57
CA TYR A 47 -7.97 -2.00 0.68
C TYR A 47 -7.02 -0.83 0.58
N GLY A 48 -6.16 -0.80 -0.43
CA GLY A 48 -5.12 0.20 -0.66
C GLY A 48 -5.67 1.60 -0.89
N PRO A 49 -4.78 2.58 -0.99
CA PRO A 49 -5.16 3.92 -1.45
C PRO A 49 -5.78 3.76 -2.84
N LYS A 50 -6.95 4.37 -3.06
CA LYS A 50 -7.44 4.54 -4.42
C LYS A 50 -6.62 5.68 -4.99
N ASP A 51 -5.93 5.45 -6.10
CA ASP A 51 -5.28 6.54 -6.81
C ASP A 51 -6.37 7.57 -7.16
N ASP A 52 -6.19 8.81 -6.74
CA ASP A 52 -7.11 9.91 -7.09
C ASP A 52 -7.16 10.14 -8.63
N ASP A 53 -6.26 9.51 -9.38
CA ASP A 53 -6.23 9.49 -10.86
C ASP A 53 -7.38 8.67 -11.48
N ASP A 54 -8.00 7.72 -10.76
CA ASP A 54 -9.17 6.97 -11.24
C ASP A 54 -10.49 7.79 -11.17
N PHE A 55 -10.46 9.01 -10.62
CA PHE A 55 -11.63 9.89 -10.53
C PHE A 55 -11.77 10.86 -11.74
N LEU A 56 -10.81 10.82 -12.67
CA LEU A 56 -10.74 11.71 -13.84
C LEU A 56 -11.10 11.05 -15.19
N ASP A 57 -11.51 9.77 -15.19
CA ASP A 57 -12.03 9.05 -16.37
C ASP A 57 -13.53 8.68 -16.25
#